data_AF-A0A4U3LJH4-F1
#
_entry.id   AF-A0A4U3LJH4-F1
#
_cell.length_a   1.000
_cell.length_b   1.000
_cell.length_c   1.000
_cell.angle_alpha   90.00
_cell.angle_beta   90.00
_cell.angle_gamma   90.00
#
_symmetry.space_group_name_H-M   'P 1'
#
loop_
_entity.id
_entity.type
_entity.pdbx_description
1 polymer ?
#
loop_
_entity_poly.entity_id
_entity_poly.type
_entity_poly.pdbx_seq_one_letter_code
_entity_poly.pdbx_strand_id
1 'polypeptide(L)'
;MEQTQQNHFTALFYKNVLLGILSMAAQSIFILADTFFIANGIGTEALAGLNIVLPLVNIINGLGWMFGVGGATLFSTTVAQKEIKKANQYFSLTIGLVFVIGSLFTLASLIFSDQIIRGLQGTGVLFGLAKEYYMIYLSCSLLFILNN
;
A
#
# COMPACT_ATOMS: atom_id res chain seq x y z
N MET A 1 -21.72 -8.46 35.78
CA MET A 1 -21.87 -7.87 34.42
C MET A 1 -20.52 -7.44 33.84
N GLU A 2 -19.56 -6.94 34.64
CA GLU A 2 -18.19 -6.66 34.16
C GLU A 2 -17.43 -7.88 33.65
N GLN A 3 -17.52 -9.02 34.34
CA GLN A 3 -16.76 -10.23 33.98
C GLN A 3 -17.17 -10.83 32.62
N THR A 4 -18.45 -10.69 32.24
CA THR A 4 -18.97 -11.13 30.93
C THR A 4 -18.52 -10.21 29.79
N GLN A 5 -18.40 -8.91 30.05
CA GLN A 5 -17.90 -7.92 29.09
C GLN A 5 -16.38 -8.09 28.85
N GLN A 6 -15.62 -8.38 29.90
CA GLN A 6 -14.17 -8.58 29.83
C GLN A 6 -13.79 -9.86 29.05
N ASN A 7 -14.52 -10.95 29.25
CA ASN A 7 -14.32 -12.19 28.47
C ASN A 7 -14.67 -12.00 26.99
N HIS A 8 -15.70 -11.23 26.68
CA HIS A 8 -16.10 -10.91 25.31
C HIS A 8 -15.06 -10.05 24.59
N PHE A 9 -14.53 -9.00 25.25
CA PHE A 9 -13.48 -8.15 24.70
C PHE A 9 -12.21 -8.94 24.39
N THR A 10 -11.76 -9.77 25.33
CA THR A 10 -10.55 -10.59 25.18
C THR A 10 -10.69 -11.56 24.01
N ALA A 11 -11.83 -12.23 23.87
CA ALA A 11 -12.11 -13.11 22.74
C ALA A 11 -12.11 -12.37 21.40
N LEU A 12 -12.70 -11.17 21.34
CA LEU A 12 -12.73 -10.35 20.12
C LEU A 12 -11.32 -9.87 19.74
N PHE A 13 -10.53 -9.45 20.73
CA PHE A 13 -9.14 -9.04 20.55
C PHE A 13 -8.30 -10.18 19.95
N TYR A 14 -8.28 -11.36 20.58
CA TYR A 14 -7.54 -12.51 20.06
C TYR A 14 -8.01 -12.93 18.67
N LYS A 15 -9.32 -12.94 18.42
CA LYS A 15 -9.86 -13.23 17.09
C LYS A 15 -9.35 -12.25 16.03
N ASN A 16 -9.39 -10.94 16.30
CA ASN A 16 -8.94 -9.91 15.35
C ASN A 16 -7.42 -9.95 15.13
N VAL A 17 -6.65 -10.15 16.19
CA VAL A 17 -5.18 -10.27 16.10
C VAL A 17 -4.79 -11.52 15.31
N LEU A 18 -5.40 -12.68 15.58
CA LEU A 18 -5.15 -13.90 14.83
C LEU A 18 -5.51 -13.75 13.35
N LEU A 19 -6.64 -13.10 13.03
CA LEU A 19 -7.01 -12.77 11.65
C LEU A 19 -5.98 -11.84 10.98
N GLY A 20 -5.47 -10.83 11.71
CA GLY A 20 -4.43 -9.94 11.20
C GLY A 20 -3.10 -10.67 10.93
N ILE A 21 -2.68 -11.55 11.84
CA ILE A 21 -1.48 -12.39 11.66
C ILE A 21 -1.65 -13.30 10.44
N LEU A 22 -2.81 -13.95 10.29
CA LEU A 22 -3.09 -14.82 9.16
C LEU A 22 -3.09 -14.04 7.83
N SER A 23 -3.64 -12.83 7.82
CA SER A 23 -3.60 -11.94 6.65
C SER A 23 -2.16 -11.58 6.26
N MET A 24 -1.32 -11.20 7.23
CA MET A 24 0.10 -10.90 6.99
C MET A 24 0.89 -12.13 6.52
N ALA A 25 0.60 -13.32 7.06
CA ALA A 25 1.20 -14.57 6.64
C ALA A 25 0.83 -14.92 5.19
N ALA A 26 -0.45 -14.79 4.83
CA ALA A 26 -0.93 -14.98 3.46
C ALA A 26 -0.25 -14.01 2.48
N GLN A 27 -0.13 -12.72 2.85
CA GLN A 27 0.59 -11.72 2.05
C GLN A 27 2.05 -12.11 1.83
N SER A 28 2.72 -12.62 2.87
CA SER A 28 4.13 -13.05 2.78
C SER A 28 4.30 -14.23 1.84
N ILE A 29 3.40 -15.22 1.89
CA ILE A 29 3.38 -16.36 0.98
C ILE A 29 3.13 -15.89 -0.46
N PHE A 30 2.23 -14.93 -0.67
CA PHE A 30 1.96 -14.36 -1.98
C PHE A 30 3.18 -13.67 -2.58
N ILE A 31 3.88 -12.83 -1.80
CA ILE A 31 5.13 -12.17 -2.23
C ILE A 31 6.21 -13.21 -2.56
N LEU A 32 6.34 -14.27 -1.77
CA LEU A 32 7.30 -15.34 -2.02
C LEU A 32 6.99 -16.07 -3.32
N ALA A 33 5.72 -16.40 -3.56
CA ALA A 33 5.28 -17.05 -4.79
C ALA A 33 5.54 -16.16 -6.01
N ASP A 34 5.19 -14.87 -5.96
CA ASP A 34 5.44 -13.90 -7.03
C ASP A 34 6.94 -13.82 -7.35
N THR A 35 7.77 -13.67 -6.31
CA THR A 35 9.23 -13.65 -6.44
C THR A 35 9.78 -14.94 -7.06
N PHE A 36 9.25 -16.10 -6.65
CA PHE A 36 9.66 -17.41 -7.17
C PHE A 36 9.34 -17.57 -8.66
N PHE A 37 8.14 -17.15 -9.09
CA PHE A 37 7.74 -17.20 -10.51
C PHE A 37 8.53 -16.22 -11.36
N ILE A 38 8.83 -15.03 -10.87
CA ILE A 38 9.66 -14.06 -11.60
C ILE A 38 11.10 -14.59 -11.76
N ALA A 39 11.67 -15.15 -10.69
CA ALA A 39 13.02 -15.69 -10.70
C ALA A 39 13.18 -16.90 -11.65
N ASN A 40 12.21 -17.83 -11.65
CA ASN A 40 12.26 -19.02 -12.50
C ASN A 40 11.76 -18.77 -13.94
N GLY A 41 10.79 -17.88 -14.12
CA GLY A 41 10.12 -17.66 -15.41
C GLY A 41 10.88 -16.72 -16.33
N ILE A 42 11.38 -15.59 -15.80
CA ILE A 42 12.05 -14.55 -16.60
C ILE A 42 13.56 -14.56 -16.34
N GLY A 43 13.97 -14.89 -15.11
CA GLY A 43 15.38 -15.02 -14.72
C GLY A 43 15.81 -14.03 -13.66
N THR A 44 17.05 -14.17 -13.21
CA THR A 44 17.62 -13.38 -12.11
C THR A 44 17.79 -11.90 -12.45
N GLU A 45 17.98 -11.54 -13.72
CA GLU A 45 18.06 -10.14 -14.16
C GLU A 45 16.73 -9.39 -13.99
N ALA A 46 15.60 -10.05 -14.27
CA ALA A 46 14.27 -9.47 -14.06
C ALA A 46 13.96 -9.27 -12.57
N LEU A 47 14.35 -10.23 -11.73
CA LEU A 47 14.24 -10.08 -10.29
C LEU A 47 15.13 -8.95 -9.75
N ALA A 48 16.33 -8.76 -10.31
CA ALA A 48 17.20 -7.64 -9.96
C ALA A 48 16.58 -6.30 -10.38
N GLY A 49 16.01 -6.21 -11.59
CA GLY A 49 15.26 -5.04 -12.05
C GLY A 49 14.06 -4.70 -11.17
N LEU A 50 13.30 -5.71 -10.73
CA LEU A 50 12.20 -5.55 -9.78
C LEU A 50 12.67 -4.92 -8.46
N ASN A 51 13.75 -5.46 -7.88
CA ASN A 51 14.27 -5.00 -6.59
C ASN A 51 14.71 -3.53 -6.63
N ILE A 52 15.19 -3.03 -7.77
CA ILE A 52 15.51 -1.61 -7.95
C ILE A 52 14.27 -0.73 -7.80
N VAL A 53 13.09 -1.20 -8.22
CA VAL A 53 11.85 -0.42 -8.22
C VAL A 53 11.10 -0.53 -6.89
N LEU A 54 11.37 -1.54 -6.07
CA LEU A 54 10.69 -1.76 -4.78
C LEU A 54 10.66 -0.54 -3.83
N PRO A 55 11.72 0.28 -3.70
CA PRO A 55 11.67 1.49 -2.88
C PRO A 55 10.55 2.45 -3.29
N LEU A 56 10.26 2.59 -4.59
CA LEU A 56 9.16 3.42 -5.09
C LEU A 56 7.81 2.82 -4.77
N VAL A 57 7.68 1.51 -4.96
CA VAL A 57 6.47 0.75 -4.62
C VAL A 57 6.15 0.95 -3.14
N ASN A 58 7.16 0.92 -2.27
CA ASN A 58 6.98 1.15 -0.83
C ASN A 58 6.55 2.58 -0.50
N ILE A 59 7.02 3.59 -1.22
CA ILE A 59 6.55 4.98 -1.05
C ILE A 59 5.06 5.08 -1.41
N ILE A 60 4.66 4.48 -2.54
CA ILE A 60 3.25 4.48 -2.99
C ILE A 60 2.35 3.77 -1.98
N ASN A 61 2.73 2.57 -1.54
CA ASN A 61 2.00 1.83 -0.51
C ASN A 61 1.97 2.60 0.81
N GLY A 62 3.07 3.24 1.20
CA GLY A 62 3.16 4.05 2.41
C GLY A 62 2.20 5.25 2.40
N LEU A 63 2.05 5.92 1.26
CA LEU A 63 1.02 6.96 1.09
C LEU A 63 -0.38 6.37 1.24
N GLY A 64 -0.65 5.21 0.64
CA GLY A 64 -1.91 4.48 0.83
C GLY A 64 -2.19 4.23 2.31
N TRP A 65 -1.24 3.66 3.04
CA TRP A 65 -1.39 3.38 4.47
C TRP A 65 -1.59 4.65 5.30
N MET A 66 -0.89 5.73 4.97
CA MET A 66 -1.03 7.01 5.66
C MET A 66 -2.47 7.54 5.56
N PHE A 67 -3.07 7.51 4.38
CA PHE A 67 -4.44 7.99 4.20
C PHE A 67 -5.50 6.97 4.65
N GLY A 68 -5.31 5.69 4.37
CA GLY A 68 -6.23 4.61 4.76
C GLY A 68 -6.31 4.47 6.28
N VAL A 69 -5.19 4.19 6.94
CA VAL A 69 -5.12 4.03 8.40
C VAL A 69 -5.32 5.36 9.11
N GLY A 70 -4.70 6.44 8.63
CA GLY A 70 -4.87 7.77 9.22
C GLY A 70 -6.29 8.29 9.12
N GLY A 71 -6.91 8.14 7.96
CA GLY A 71 -8.31 8.50 7.72
C GLY A 71 -9.29 7.67 8.53
N ALA A 72 -9.09 6.34 8.60
CA ALA A 72 -9.90 5.45 9.43
C ALA A 72 -9.77 5.75 10.92
N THR A 73 -8.57 6.13 11.38
CA THR A 73 -8.33 6.55 12.77
C THR A 73 -9.07 7.85 13.08
N LEU A 74 -8.98 8.86 12.21
CA LEU A 74 -9.69 10.13 12.39
C LEU A 74 -11.22 9.93 12.36
N PHE A 75 -11.70 9.08 11.46
CA PHE A 75 -13.12 8.72 11.37
C PHE A 75 -13.60 8.02 12.65
N SER A 76 -12.93 6.93 13.05
CA SER A 76 -13.34 6.12 14.21
C SER A 76 -13.29 6.90 15.53
N THR A 77 -12.28 7.75 15.72
CA THR A 77 -12.17 8.62 16.90
C THR A 77 -13.28 9.67 16.95
N THR A 78 -13.63 10.27 15.81
CA THR A 78 -14.72 11.27 15.73
C THR A 78 -16.10 10.62 15.90
N VAL A 79 -16.30 9.40 15.36
CA VAL A 79 -17.50 8.60 15.60
C VAL A 79 -17.64 8.24 17.08
N ALA A 80 -16.54 7.86 17.74
CA ALA A 80 -16.54 7.57 19.17
C ALA A 80 -16.96 8.78 20.03
N GLN A 81 -16.68 10.01 19.56
CA GLN A 81 -17.14 11.27 20.17
C GLN A 81 -18.60 11.62 19.85
N LYS A 82 -19.34 10.75 19.14
CA LYS A 82 -20.73 10.95 18.68
C LYS A 82 -20.92 12.11 17.67
N GLU A 83 -19.83 12.57 17.06
CA GLU A 83 -19.81 13.70 16.11
C GLU A 83 -19.94 13.20 14.65
N ILE A 84 -21.02 12.47 14.35
CA ILE A 84 -21.18 11.74 13.08
C ILE A 84 -21.09 12.63 11.83
N LYS A 85 -21.61 13.86 11.90
CA LYS A 85 -21.51 14.81 10.78
C LYS A 85 -20.06 15.17 10.45
N LYS A 86 -19.24 15.42 11.47
CA LYS A 86 -17.81 15.72 11.30
C LYS A 86 -17.04 14.49 10.82
N ALA A 87 -17.37 13.31 11.33
CA ALA A 87 -16.76 12.06 10.87
C ALA A 87 -16.96 11.86 9.35
N ASN A 88 -18.17 12.05 8.84
CA ASN A 88 -18.44 11.97 7.41
C ASN A 88 -17.69 13.05 6.60
N GLN A 89 -17.57 14.27 7.12
CA GLN A 89 -16.76 15.31 6.48
C GLN A 89 -15.28 14.92 6.38
N TYR A 90 -14.70 14.37 7.45
CA TYR A 90 -13.32 13.88 7.43
C TYR A 90 -13.13 12.71 6.47
N PHE A 91 -14.09 11.78 6.40
CA PHE A 91 -14.03 10.69 5.44
C PHE A 91 -14.02 11.19 3.98
N SER A 92 -14.96 12.08 3.63
CA SER A 92 -15.01 12.67 2.29
C SER A 92 -13.77 13.51 1.97
N LEU A 93 -13.24 14.24 2.96
CA LEU A 93 -12.01 15.01 2.80
C LEU A 93 -10.80 14.11 2.55
N THR A 94 -10.66 13.01 3.31
CA THR A 94 -9.58 12.03 3.12
C THR A 94 -9.63 11.44 1.72
N ILE A 95 -10.80 11.01 1.24
CA ILE A 95 -10.95 10.49 -0.14
C ILE A 95 -10.56 11.56 -1.17
N GLY A 96 -11.01 12.80 -0.99
CA GLY A 96 -10.63 13.92 -1.86
C GLY A 96 -9.13 14.17 -1.88
N LEU A 97 -8.48 14.15 -0.71
CA LEU A 97 -7.03 14.31 -0.57
C LEU A 97 -6.27 13.15 -1.22
N VAL A 98 -6.72 11.91 -1.06
CA VAL A 98 -6.14 10.74 -1.72
C VAL A 98 -6.21 10.91 -3.24
N PHE A 99 -7.35 11.34 -3.77
CA PHE A 99 -7.49 11.52 -5.22
C PHE A 99 -6.56 12.62 -5.74
N VAL A 100 -6.48 13.76 -5.06
CA VAL A 100 -5.64 14.90 -5.47
C VAL A 100 -4.15 14.57 -5.31
N ILE A 101 -3.72 14.14 -4.13
CA ILE A 101 -2.31 13.85 -3.83
C ILE A 101 -1.84 12.62 -4.60
N GLY A 102 -2.67 11.57 -4.67
CA GLY A 102 -2.39 10.37 -5.46
C GLY A 102 -2.22 10.70 -6.94
N SER A 103 -3.15 11.47 -7.54
CA SER A 103 -3.04 11.87 -8.94
C SER A 103 -1.79 12.73 -9.21
N LEU A 104 -1.49 13.69 -8.33
CA LEU A 104 -0.28 14.51 -8.44
C LEU A 104 0.99 13.65 -8.36
N PHE A 105 1.02 12.69 -7.43
CA PHE A 105 2.16 11.79 -7.26
C PHE A 105 2.34 10.86 -8.46
N THR A 106 1.25 10.28 -8.99
CA THR A 106 1.28 9.44 -10.20
C THR A 106 1.77 10.24 -11.40
N LEU A 107 1.26 11.46 -11.61
CA LEU A 107 1.69 12.32 -12.72
C LEU A 107 3.18 12.70 -12.60
N ALA A 108 3.63 13.10 -11.41
CA ALA A 108 5.04 13.41 -11.18
C ALA A 108 5.93 12.18 -11.43
N SER A 109 5.52 11.01 -10.93
CA SER A 109 6.23 9.75 -11.11
C SER A 109 6.32 9.31 -12.57
N LEU A 110 5.27 9.56 -13.37
CA LEU A 110 5.28 9.30 -14.81
C LEU A 110 6.21 10.24 -15.58
N ILE A 111 6.23 11.54 -15.23
CA ILE A 111 7.09 12.53 -15.90
C ILE A 111 8.56 12.29 -15.57
N PHE A 112 8.86 11.93 -14.32
CA PHE A 112 10.23 11.73 -13.84
C PHE A 112 10.68 10.26 -13.82
N SER A 113 9.94 9.35 -14.49
CA SER A 113 10.18 7.90 -14.38
C SER A 113 11.62 7.52 -14.73
N ASP A 114 12.16 8.13 -15.79
CA ASP A 114 13.48 7.79 -16.31
C ASP A 114 14.60 8.30 -15.38
N GLN A 115 14.42 9.48 -14.80
CA GLN A 115 15.35 10.07 -13.82
C GLN A 115 15.33 9.27 -12.52
N ILE A 116 14.15 8.86 -12.07
CA ILE A 116 13.99 8.06 -10.84
C ILE A 116 14.69 6.71 -11.01
N ILE A 117 14.42 5.97 -12.10
CA ILE A 117 15.03 4.64 -12.32
C ILE A 117 16.55 4.75 -12.46
N ARG A 118 17.05 5.77 -13.15
CA ARG A 118 18.50 6.03 -13.23
C ARG A 118 19.09 6.40 -11.87
N GLY A 119 18.38 7.16 -11.05
CA GLY A 119 18.77 7.50 -9.68
C GLY A 119 18.83 6.29 -8.76
N LEU A 120 18.01 5.27 -9.00
CA LEU A 120 18.04 3.97 -8.32
C LEU A 120 19.10 3.02 -8.89
N GLN A 121 20.02 3.53 -9.72
CA GLN A 121 21.11 2.77 -10.35
C GLN A 121 20.64 1.69 -11.34
N GLY A 122 19.45 1.85 -11.93
CA GLY A 122 19.02 1.03 -13.07
C GLY A 122 19.82 1.40 -14.32
N THR A 123 20.82 0.58 -14.67
CA THR A 123 21.65 0.76 -15.88
C THR A 123 21.61 -0.44 -16.81
N GLY A 124 21.79 -0.21 -18.12
CA GLY A 124 21.84 -1.28 -19.13
C GLY A 124 20.53 -2.05 -19.22
N VAL A 125 20.61 -3.39 -19.20
CA VAL A 125 19.45 -4.30 -19.29
C VAL A 125 18.47 -4.10 -18.13
N LEU A 126 18.97 -3.79 -16.92
CA LEU A 126 18.12 -3.56 -15.74
C LEU A 126 17.24 -2.30 -15.88
N PHE A 127 17.69 -1.29 -16.62
CA PHE A 127 16.88 -0.08 -16.85
C PHE A 127 15.59 -0.41 -17.61
N GLY A 128 15.68 -1.26 -18.64
CA GLY A 128 14.52 -1.65 -19.45
C GLY A 128 13.51 -2.44 -18.61
N LEU A 129 13.98 -3.47 -17.91
CA LEU A 129 13.14 -4.32 -17.05
C LEU A 129 12.49 -3.54 -15.90
N ALA A 130 13.27 -2.67 -15.24
CA ALA A 130 12.76 -1.79 -14.18
C ALA A 130 11.71 -0.81 -14.72
N LYS A 131 11.94 -0.22 -15.90
CA LYS A 131 11.00 0.74 -16.50
C LYS A 131 9.68 0.08 -16.90
N GLU A 132 9.73 -1.09 -17.49
CA GLU A 132 8.53 -1.84 -17.88
C GLU A 132 7.67 -2.17 -16.66
N TYR A 133 8.30 -2.72 -15.60
CA TYR A 133 7.60 -3.01 -14.34
C TYR A 133 7.05 -1.73 -13.70
N TYR A 134 7.85 -0.67 -13.63
CA TYR A 134 7.46 0.59 -13.00
C TYR A 134 6.30 1.27 -13.73
N MET A 135 6.29 1.27 -15.06
CA MET A 135 5.18 1.84 -15.84
C MET A 135 3.88 1.09 -15.64
N ILE A 136 3.92 -0.25 -15.61
CA ILE A 136 2.74 -1.07 -15.31
C ILE A 136 2.23 -0.75 -13.91
N TYR A 137 3.12 -0.71 -12.91
CA TYR A 137 2.74 -0.38 -11.54
C TYR A 137 2.14 1.02 -11.42
N LEU A 138 2.73 2.03 -12.08
CA LEU A 138 2.24 3.40 -12.08
C LEU A 138 0.86 3.55 -12.72
N SER A 139 0.56 2.79 -13.77
CA SER A 139 -0.76 2.82 -14.41
C SER A 139 -1.89 2.43 -13.43
N CYS A 140 -1.57 1.54 -12.49
CA CYS A 140 -2.49 1.08 -11.43
C CYS A 140 -2.30 1.81 -10.09
N SER A 141 -1.35 2.73 -9.98
CA SER A 141 -0.94 3.32 -8.68
C SER A 141 -2.08 4.03 -7.95
N LEU A 142 -2.96 4.74 -8.66
CA LEU A 142 -4.11 5.42 -8.04
C LEU A 142 -5.08 4.42 -7.41
N LEU A 143 -5.30 3.28 -8.06
CA LEU A 143 -6.14 2.20 -7.53
C LEU A 143 -5.50 1.55 -6.30
N PHE A 144 -4.17 1.38 -6.30
CA PHE A 144 -3.43 0.87 -5.14
C PHE A 144 -3.52 1.80 -3.94
N ILE A 145 -3.37 3.12 -4.13
CA ILE A 145 -3.46 4.09 -3.04
C ILE A 145 -4.89 4.12 -2.47
N LEU A 146 -5.92 3.98 -3.30
CA LEU A 146 -7.33 3.97 -2.87
C LEU A 146 -7.77 2.66 -2.18
N ASN A 147 -7.10 1.54 -2.46
CA ASN A 147 -7.42 0.24 -1.87
C ASN A 147 -6.91 0.11 -0.42
N ASN A 148 -5.84 0.84 -0.08
CA ASN A 148 -5.23 0.83 1.25
C ASN A 148 -5.98 1.73 2.25
#